data_AF-A0A0R1U617-F1
#
_entry.id   AF-A0A0R1U617-F1
#
_cell.length_a   1.000
_cell.length_b   1.000
_cell.length_c   1.000
_cell.angle_alpha   90.00
_cell.angle_beta   90.00
_cell.angle_gamma   90.00
#
_symmetry.space_group_name_H-M   'P 1'
#
loop_
_entity.id
_entity.type
_entity.pdbx_description
1 polymer ?
#
loop_
_entity_poly.entity_id
_entity_poly.type
_entity_poly.pdbx_seq_one_letter_code
_entity_poly.pdbx_strand_id
1 'polypeptide(L)'
;MYTSEYVNGKRIHVKQYFRVYNSWEDSINAHTQLLVNGTTDQPNRYAQVRNAKNYREAAKALQKGGYATDPEYASKVIQLIEKHNLHKYDA
;
A
#
# COMPACT_ATOMS: atom_id res chain seq x y z
N MET A 1 -17.96 0.67 5.24
CA MET A 1 -17.91 0.14 3.85
C MET A 1 -17.50 -1.33 3.90
N TYR A 2 -17.91 -2.16 2.94
CA TYR A 2 -17.38 -3.53 2.84
C TYR A 2 -16.05 -3.51 2.09
N THR A 3 -15.08 -4.29 2.57
CA THR A 3 -13.79 -4.53 1.91
C THR A 3 -13.52 -6.02 1.82
N SER A 4 -12.65 -6.42 0.90
CA SER A 4 -12.21 -7.80 0.75
C SER A 4 -10.89 -8.02 1.48
N GLU A 5 -10.83 -9.10 2.27
CA GLU A 5 -9.59 -9.54 2.93
C GLU A 5 -9.29 -11.00 2.55
N TYR A 6 -8.02 -11.37 2.55
CA TYR A 6 -7.59 -12.76 2.40
C TYR A 6 -7.17 -13.32 3.76
N VAL A 7 -7.89 -14.34 4.23
CA VAL A 7 -7.58 -15.03 5.50
C VAL A 7 -7.43 -16.52 5.19
N ASN A 8 -6.27 -17.09 5.52
CA ASN A 8 -5.94 -18.49 5.22
C ASN A 8 -6.17 -18.87 3.72
N GLY A 9 -5.78 -17.97 2.82
CA GLY A 9 -5.92 -18.15 1.37
C GLY A 9 -7.34 -17.97 0.82
N LYS A 10 -8.34 -17.67 1.67
CA LYS A 10 -9.73 -17.46 1.24
C LYS A 10 -10.08 -15.98 1.30
N ARG A 11 -10.70 -15.47 0.23
CA ARG A 11 -11.23 -14.11 0.17
C ARG A 11 -12.56 -14.03 0.93
N ILE A 12 -12.64 -13.12 1.88
CA ILE A 12 -13.83 -12.82 2.68
C ILE A 12 -14.22 -11.35 2.55
N HIS A 13 -15.46 -11.02 2.89
CA HIS A 13 -15.93 -9.62 2.94
C HIS A 13 -16.17 -9.21 4.38
N VAL A 14 -15.59 -8.08 4.77
CA VAL A 14 -15.71 -7.54 6.14
C VAL A 14 -16.16 -6.09 6.07
N LYS A 15 -17.01 -5.69 7.03
CA LYS A 15 -17.46 -4.30 7.17
C LYS A 15 -16.44 -3.54 8.02
N GLN A 16 -15.89 -2.46 7.48
CA GLN A 16 -14.87 -1.65 8.14
C GLN A 16 -15.16 -0.15 8.00
N TYR A 17 -14.55 0.65 8.88
CA TYR A 17 -14.52 2.10 8.78
C TYR A 17 -13.33 2.52 7.92
N PHE A 18 -13.56 3.47 7.02
CA PHE A 18 -12.52 4.05 6.17
C PHE A 18 -12.38 5.52 6.52
N ARG A 19 -11.14 6.03 6.48
CA ARG A 19 -10.88 7.45 6.66
C ARG A 19 -11.55 8.25 5.54
N VAL A 20 -12.17 9.36 5.90
CA VAL A 20 -12.79 10.31 4.98
C VAL A 20 -11.98 11.59 5.03
N TYR A 21 -11.72 12.17 3.86
CA TYR A 21 -10.91 13.37 3.69
C TYR A 21 -11.69 14.43 2.92
N ASN A 22 -11.36 15.70 3.14
CA ASN A 22 -12.05 16.82 2.48
C ASN A 22 -11.58 17.03 1.03
N SER A 23 -10.39 16.52 0.69
CA SER A 23 -9.80 16.65 -0.64
C SER A 23 -8.93 15.44 -1.02
N TRP A 24 -8.57 15.38 -2.31
CA TRP A 24 -7.57 14.41 -2.80
C TRP A 24 -6.19 14.65 -2.19
N GLU A 25 -5.80 15.92 -2.04
CA GLU A 25 -4.53 16.31 -1.43
C GLU A 25 -4.41 15.80 0.01
N ASP A 26 -5.47 15.97 0.82
CA ASP A 26 -5.51 15.45 2.19
C ASP A 26 -5.33 13.93 2.22
N SER A 27 -5.97 13.21 1.30
CA SER A 27 -5.84 11.75 1.20
C SER A 27 -4.41 11.33 0.81
N ILE A 28 -3.81 12.01 -0.15
CA ILE A 28 -2.44 11.73 -0.62
C ILE A 28 -1.44 12.06 0.49
N ASN A 29 -1.60 13.18 1.19
CA ASN A 29 -0.76 13.58 2.31
C ASN A 29 -0.86 12.56 3.46
N ALA A 30 -2.06 12.13 3.84
CA ALA A 30 -2.25 11.13 4.88
C ALA A 30 -1.64 9.76 4.50
N HIS A 31 -1.77 9.36 3.23
CA HIS A 31 -1.13 8.15 2.72
C HIS A 31 0.40 8.25 2.76
N THR A 32 0.98 9.38 2.34
CA THR A 32 2.42 9.63 2.44
C THR A 32 2.90 9.56 3.88
N GLN A 33 2.18 10.19 4.82
CA GLN A 33 2.53 10.15 6.24
C GLN A 33 2.46 8.73 6.83
N LEU A 34 1.54 7.87 6.37
CA LEU A 34 1.53 6.45 6.75
C LEU A 34 2.82 5.74 6.30
N LEU A 35 3.26 5.96 5.06
CA LEU A 35 4.50 5.35 4.55
C LEU A 35 5.76 5.92 5.21
N VAL A 36 5.72 7.18 5.65
CA VAL A 36 6.83 7.85 6.36
C VAL A 36 6.89 7.48 7.85
N ASN A 37 5.76 7.37 8.53
CA ASN A 37 5.74 7.20 9.98
C ASN A 37 5.33 5.79 10.44
N GLY A 38 4.97 4.91 9.52
CA GLY A 38 4.41 3.61 9.86
C GLY A 38 3.04 3.73 10.51
N THR A 39 2.65 2.70 11.26
CA THR A 39 1.40 2.68 12.02
C THR A 39 1.66 2.99 13.50
N THR A 40 0.63 3.38 14.24
CA THR A 40 0.72 3.70 15.68
C THR A 40 1.35 2.57 16.51
N ASP A 41 1.04 1.32 16.16
CA ASP A 41 1.58 0.11 16.79
C ASP A 41 2.96 -0.29 16.24
N GLN A 42 3.32 0.13 15.02
CA GLN A 42 4.57 -0.23 14.38
C GLN A 42 5.12 0.94 13.53
N PRO A 43 5.84 1.88 14.17
CA PRO A 43 6.32 3.11 13.50
C PRO A 43 7.29 2.87 12.32
N ASN A 44 7.93 1.71 12.29
CA ASN A 44 8.86 1.33 11.23
C ASN A 44 8.28 0.35 10.20
N ARG A 45 6.97 0.08 10.24
CA ARG A 45 6.28 -0.92 9.39
C ARG A 45 6.63 -0.79 7.91
N TYR A 46 6.72 0.44 7.40
CA TYR A 46 6.99 0.74 6.00
C TYR A 46 8.37 1.35 5.72
N ALA A 47 9.31 1.27 6.67
CA ALA A 47 10.65 1.83 6.49
C ALA A 47 11.37 1.28 5.24
N GLN A 48 11.16 0.00 4.92
CA GLN A 48 11.74 -0.63 3.73
C GLN A 48 11.16 -0.11 2.41
N VAL A 49 9.94 0.45 2.42
CA VAL A 49 9.35 1.08 1.23
C VAL A 49 10.15 2.34 0.88
N ARG A 50 10.54 3.12 1.89
CA ARG A 50 11.34 4.34 1.70
C ARG A 50 12.78 4.08 1.26
N ASN A 51 13.33 2.95 1.66
CA ASN A 51 14.71 2.56 1.35
C ASN A 51 14.81 1.75 0.04
N ALA A 52 13.69 1.46 -0.61
CA ALA A 52 13.67 0.69 -1.85
C ALA A 52 14.34 1.46 -2.99
N LYS A 53 15.14 0.78 -3.81
CA LYS A 53 15.88 1.41 -4.92
C LYS A 53 15.04 1.59 -6.18
N ASN A 54 13.90 0.90 -6.25
CA ASN A 54 13.01 0.88 -7.39
C ASN A 54 11.60 0.49 -6.95
N TYR A 55 10.62 0.75 -7.81
CA TYR A 55 9.21 0.45 -7.54
C TYR A 55 8.92 -1.03 -7.27
N ARG A 56 9.74 -1.97 -7.80
CA ARG A 56 9.56 -3.41 -7.55
C ARG A 56 9.93 -3.78 -6.13
N GLU A 57 11.04 -3.24 -5.63
CA GLU A 57 11.44 -3.38 -4.23
C GLU A 57 10.42 -2.70 -3.32
N ALA A 58 9.93 -1.52 -3.67
CA ALA A 58 8.92 -0.79 -2.89
C ALA A 58 7.60 -1.58 -2.79
N ALA A 59 7.11 -2.14 -3.90
CA ALA A 59 5.89 -2.96 -3.91
C ALA A 59 6.03 -4.23 -3.05
N LYS A 60 7.18 -4.92 -3.13
CA LYS A 60 7.47 -6.08 -2.28
C LYS A 60 7.57 -5.68 -0.81
N ALA A 61 8.17 -4.52 -0.51
CA ALA A 61 8.25 -3.99 0.84
C ALA A 61 6.87 -3.63 1.41
N LEU A 62 5.96 -3.07 0.61
CA LEU A 62 4.57 -2.82 1.02
C LEU A 62 3.85 -4.10 1.43
N GLN A 63 3.97 -5.16 0.61
CA GLN A 63 3.38 -6.46 0.94
C GLN A 63 4.01 -7.06 2.20
N LYS A 64 5.34 -7.01 2.35
CA LYS A 64 6.03 -7.47 3.56
C LYS A 64 5.62 -6.69 4.81
N GLY A 65 5.31 -5.39 4.68
CA GLY A 65 4.78 -4.54 5.75
C GLY A 65 3.30 -4.79 6.08
N GLY A 66 2.63 -5.70 5.36
CA GLY A 66 1.22 -6.04 5.58
C GLY A 66 0.26 -4.94 5.15
N TYR A 67 0.59 -4.19 4.09
CA TYR A 67 -0.30 -3.12 3.57
C TYR A 67 -1.65 -3.67 3.05
N ALA A 68 -1.65 -4.89 2.52
CA ALA A 68 -2.85 -5.59 2.10
C ALA A 68 -2.72 -7.09 2.45
N THR A 69 -3.85 -7.76 2.65
CA THR A 69 -3.89 -9.20 2.91
C THR A 69 -3.81 -10.03 1.61
N ASP A 70 -4.06 -9.41 0.45
CA ASP A 70 -3.98 -10.06 -0.86
C ASP A 70 -2.55 -10.61 -1.11
N PRO A 71 -2.39 -11.93 -1.31
CA PRO A 71 -1.07 -12.53 -1.50
C PRO A 71 -0.37 -12.08 -2.79
N GLU A 72 -1.11 -11.52 -3.75
CA GLU A 72 -0.58 -11.04 -5.04
C GLU A 72 -0.42 -9.52 -5.10
N TYR A 73 -0.58 -8.81 -3.97
CA TYR A 73 -0.62 -7.36 -3.93
C TYR A 73 0.58 -6.69 -4.63
N ALA A 74 1.81 -7.10 -4.30
CA ALA A 74 3.01 -6.52 -4.90
C ALA A 74 3.05 -6.75 -6.42
N SER A 75 2.65 -7.94 -6.88
CA SER A 75 2.62 -8.28 -8.30
C SER A 75 1.63 -7.38 -9.05
N LYS A 76 0.44 -7.16 -8.50
CA LYS A 76 -0.59 -6.28 -9.08
C LYS A 76 -0.12 -4.83 -9.20
N VAL A 77 0.53 -4.31 -8.15
CA VAL A 77 1.10 -2.95 -8.18
C VAL A 77 2.18 -2.82 -9.26
N ILE A 78 3.10 -3.78 -9.32
CA ILE A 78 4.17 -3.81 -10.33
C ILE A 78 3.58 -3.82 -11.74
N GLN A 79 2.61 -4.70 -12.01
CA GLN A 79 1.96 -4.81 -13.32
C GLN A 79 1.28 -3.51 -13.74
N LEU A 80 0.64 -2.80 -12.81
CA LEU A 80 0.04 -1.49 -13.10
C LEU A 80 1.09 -0.44 -13.45
N ILE A 81 2.21 -0.40 -12.71
CA ILE A 81 3.30 0.53 -12.97
C ILE A 81 3.92 0.29 -14.35
N GLU A 82 4.13 -0.96 -14.73
CA GLU A 82 4.66 -1.33 -16.05
C GLU A 82 3.66 -1.02 -17.16
N LYS A 83 2.41 -1.49 -17.03
CA LYS A 83 1.35 -1.33 -18.03
C LYS A 83 1.12 0.14 -18.39
N HIS A 84 1.22 1.04 -17.42
CA HIS A 84 0.97 2.46 -17.60
C HIS A 84 2.24 3.31 -17.64
N ASN A 85 3.42 2.69 -17.65
CA ASN A 85 4.72 3.36 -17.61
C ASN A 85 4.81 4.42 -16.48
N LEU A 86 4.28 4.11 -15.29
CA LEU A 86 4.17 5.08 -14.20
C LEU A 86 5.52 5.45 -13.58
N HIS A 87 6.53 4.59 -13.73
CA HIS A 87 7.91 4.86 -13.29
C HIS A 87 8.53 6.10 -13.98
N LYS A 88 7.91 6.63 -15.04
CA LYS A 88 8.31 7.89 -15.67
C LYS A 88 8.17 9.11 -14.75
N TYR A 89 7.42 9.00 -13.65
CA TYR A 89 7.23 10.08 -12.68
C TYR A 89 8.22 10.01 -11.50
N ASP A 90 9.11 9.02 -11.47
CA ASP A 90 10.10 8.84 -10.39
C ASP A 90 11.40 9.66 -10.62
N ALA A 91 11.51 10.38 -11.74
CA ALA A 91 12.69 11.13 -12.17
C ALA A 91 12.59 12.63 -11.86
#